data_AF-A0A3C0ZWA2-F1
#
_entry.id   AF-A0A3C0ZWA2-F1
#
_cell.length_a   1.000
_cell.length_b   1.000
_cell.length_c   1.000
_cell.angle_alpha   90.00
_cell.angle_beta   90.00
_cell.angle_gamma   90.00
#
_symmetry.space_group_name_H-M   'P 1'
#
loop_
_entity.id
_entity.type
_entity.pdbx_description
1 polymer ?
#
loop_
_entity_poly.entity_id
_entity_poly.type
_entity_poly.pdbx_seq_one_letter_code
_entity_poly.pdbx_strand_id
1 'polypeptide(L)'
;AGPVSKNGTAAAAAVKSKGARTGRITVLGAALAATALSFASAIYVPWFNAKPYLGQGSPNPWHNPTTLIVRPIGLLIVMIVMGECLRVQRGGFRKKNGLRVWKGVLIAVLLLLSNLSKPSFVQIFYPAIFLLMFLWLFVYRGRNFPLGMQLLVCCLPSCALMGAQFFSAFYSGSNSDAAGVVFAPFKVAGLYTDNIAVSTLLVIAFPLLTCLFSIFRRTFDWTDFFAWLLLLVGMAEKFLLAESGSRMTHGNFNWGYILGLYFIWFSGIRLFTLWAHSLNEGAGGVKKAVSIMTFSLCGAVLGLHLLSGIYYLYYLIVLGNGI
;
A
#
# COMPACT_ATOMS: atom_id res chain seq x y z
N ALA A 1 44.68 14.10 20.39
CA ALA A 1 43.32 14.68 20.20
C ALA A 1 43.18 15.10 18.75
N GLY A 2 42.56 14.26 17.91
CA GLY A 2 42.29 14.57 16.50
C GLY A 2 40.82 15.01 16.32
N PRO A 3 40.51 15.93 15.40
CA PRO A 3 39.16 16.48 15.30
C PRO A 3 38.22 15.48 14.63
N VAL A 4 37.21 15.03 15.38
CA VAL A 4 36.11 14.20 14.88
C VAL A 4 35.30 15.01 13.88
N SER A 5 35.18 14.50 12.65
CA SER A 5 34.55 15.18 11.52
C SER A 5 33.11 15.64 11.81
N LYS A 6 32.83 16.92 11.58
CA LYS A 6 31.51 17.57 11.69
C LYS A 6 30.54 17.24 10.54
N ASN A 7 30.87 16.27 9.67
CA ASN A 7 30.10 16.01 8.45
C ASN A 7 28.88 15.09 8.67
N GLY A 8 28.86 14.29 9.75
CA GLY A 8 27.73 13.41 10.07
C GLY A 8 26.51 14.13 10.67
N THR A 9 26.71 15.32 11.24
CA THR A 9 25.63 16.13 11.83
C THR A 9 24.89 16.95 10.78
N ALA A 10 25.52 17.31 9.66
CA ALA A 10 24.88 18.06 8.57
C ALA A 10 23.79 17.23 7.86
N ALA A 11 24.04 15.93 7.62
CA ALA A 11 23.05 15.03 7.04
C ALA A 11 21.86 14.77 7.98
N ALA A 12 22.10 14.65 9.28
CA ALA A 12 21.05 14.53 10.29
C ALA A 12 20.31 15.85 10.56
N ALA A 13 20.97 17.01 10.36
CA ALA A 13 20.38 18.33 10.49
C ALA A 13 19.57 18.75 9.26
N ALA A 14 19.90 18.26 8.06
CA ALA A 14 19.11 18.47 6.85
C ALA A 14 17.73 17.80 6.91
N VAL A 15 17.56 16.81 7.81
CA VAL A 15 16.27 16.18 8.13
C VAL A 15 15.42 17.05 9.09
N LYS A 16 15.92 18.20 9.57
CA LYS A 16 15.05 19.28 10.09
C LYS A 16 14.30 19.97 8.94
N SER A 17 13.56 19.20 8.15
CA SER A 17 12.63 19.75 7.18
C SER A 17 11.42 20.28 7.92
N LYS A 18 11.32 21.61 7.96
CA LYS A 18 10.11 22.43 7.95
C LYS A 18 8.83 21.72 8.44
N GLY A 19 8.36 22.17 9.60
CA GLY A 19 7.09 21.88 10.27
C GLY A 19 6.15 20.94 9.53
N ALA A 20 5.88 19.79 10.17
CA ALA A 20 4.70 19.01 9.87
C ALA A 20 3.48 19.95 9.93
N ARG A 21 3.00 20.38 8.76
CA ARG A 21 1.77 21.17 8.64
C ARG A 21 0.63 20.26 9.03
N THR A 22 0.28 20.28 10.30
CA THR A 22 -0.92 19.62 10.82
C THR A 22 -2.12 20.48 10.47
N GLY A 23 -2.46 20.54 9.19
CA GLY A 23 -3.81 20.96 8.78
C GLY A 23 -4.79 19.94 9.34
N ARG A 24 -5.77 20.39 10.15
CA ARG A 24 -6.82 19.49 10.62
C ARG A 24 -7.72 19.16 9.43
N ILE A 25 -7.75 17.88 9.03
CA ILE A 25 -8.72 17.40 8.06
C ILE A 25 -10.10 17.52 8.72
N THR A 26 -11.02 18.25 8.09
CA THR A 26 -12.39 18.37 8.57
C THR A 26 -13.11 17.03 8.46
N VAL A 27 -14.17 16.81 9.24
CA VAL A 27 -14.99 15.59 9.13
C VAL A 27 -15.50 15.39 7.70
N LEU A 28 -15.94 16.49 7.05
CA LEU A 28 -16.35 16.48 5.65
C LEU A 28 -15.20 16.08 4.71
N GLY A 29 -13.99 16.63 4.92
CA GLY A 29 -12.82 16.27 4.12
C GLY A 29 -12.44 14.80 4.27
N ALA A 30 -12.53 14.25 5.49
CA ALA A 30 -12.31 12.83 5.74
C ALA A 30 -13.39 11.95 5.09
N ALA A 31 -14.66 12.37 5.13
CA ALA A 31 -15.76 11.68 4.47
C ALA A 31 -15.57 11.65 2.94
N LEU A 32 -15.25 12.79 2.32
CA LEU A 32 -14.98 12.88 0.88
C LEU A 32 -13.78 12.01 0.47
N ALA A 33 -12.71 12.01 1.26
CA ALA A 33 -11.54 11.17 1.04
C ALA A 33 -11.89 9.66 1.12
N ALA A 34 -12.71 9.26 2.10
CA ALA A 34 -13.17 7.89 2.24
C ALA A 34 -14.08 7.48 1.07
N THR A 35 -15.00 8.35 0.64
CA THR A 35 -15.83 8.12 -0.54
C THR A 35 -14.97 7.98 -1.79
N ALA A 36 -14.01 8.87 -2.01
CA ALA A 36 -13.09 8.77 -3.15
C ALA A 36 -12.30 7.45 -3.14
N LEU A 37 -11.83 7.01 -1.98
CA LEU A 37 -11.12 5.72 -1.85
C LEU A 37 -12.03 4.54 -2.22
N SER A 38 -13.30 4.57 -1.81
CA SER A 38 -14.28 3.51 -2.13
C SER A 38 -14.59 3.42 -3.63
N PHE A 39 -14.59 4.54 -4.36
CA PHE A 39 -14.84 4.55 -5.80
C PHE A 39 -13.56 4.46 -6.66
N ALA A 40 -12.38 4.38 -6.05
CA ALA A 40 -11.14 4.24 -6.81
C ALA A 40 -11.13 2.94 -7.65
N SER A 41 -10.77 3.04 -8.92
CA SER A 41 -10.59 1.90 -9.83
C SER A 41 -9.54 2.21 -10.88
N ALA A 42 -9.16 1.23 -11.71
CA ALA A 42 -8.34 1.49 -12.89
C ALA A 42 -9.03 2.47 -13.85
N ILE A 43 -8.26 3.31 -14.54
CA ILE A 43 -8.80 4.16 -15.61
C ILE A 43 -9.34 3.24 -16.72
N TYR A 44 -10.62 3.43 -17.05
CA TYR A 44 -11.30 2.66 -18.08
C TYR A 44 -11.01 3.24 -19.46
N VAL A 45 -10.56 2.36 -20.35
CA VAL A 45 -10.18 2.63 -21.74
C VAL A 45 -10.83 1.51 -22.58
N PRO A 46 -12.02 1.74 -23.16
CA PRO A 46 -12.86 0.67 -23.72
C PRO A 46 -12.15 -0.29 -24.68
N TRP A 47 -11.24 0.24 -25.51
CA TRP A 47 -10.49 -0.55 -26.49
C TRP A 47 -9.29 -1.31 -25.93
N PHE A 48 -8.88 -1.05 -24.68
CA PHE A 48 -7.75 -1.72 -24.02
C PHE A 48 -8.18 -2.63 -22.86
N ASN A 49 -9.10 -2.17 -22.01
CA ASN A 49 -9.60 -2.94 -20.87
C ASN A 49 -11.13 -3.03 -20.88
N ALA A 50 -11.69 -3.58 -21.96
CA ALA A 50 -13.12 -3.80 -22.15
C ALA A 50 -13.82 -4.40 -20.91
N LYS A 51 -13.10 -5.28 -20.16
CA LYS A 51 -13.45 -5.71 -18.81
C LYS A 51 -12.73 -4.83 -17.77
N PRO A 52 -13.40 -3.87 -17.09
CA PRO A 52 -12.75 -2.81 -16.31
C PRO A 52 -11.87 -3.27 -15.14
N TYR A 53 -11.99 -4.53 -14.71
CA TYR A 53 -11.25 -5.12 -13.58
C TYR A 53 -10.20 -6.16 -14.00
N LEU A 54 -10.35 -6.79 -15.17
CA LEU A 54 -9.51 -7.94 -15.54
C LEU A 54 -8.11 -7.48 -15.97
N GLY A 55 -7.07 -8.06 -15.36
CA GLY A 55 -5.65 -7.77 -15.66
C GLY A 55 -5.05 -6.64 -14.81
N GLN A 56 -5.68 -5.47 -14.82
CA GLN A 56 -5.24 -4.31 -14.02
C GLN A 56 -5.57 -4.50 -12.53
N GLY A 57 -6.74 -5.05 -12.21
CA GLY A 57 -7.28 -5.13 -10.86
C GLY A 57 -7.86 -3.80 -10.39
N SER A 58 -8.30 -3.76 -9.14
CA SER A 58 -8.85 -2.55 -8.52
C SER A 58 -8.57 -2.56 -7.02
N PRO A 59 -8.31 -1.40 -6.37
CA PRO A 59 -8.29 -1.32 -4.91
C PRO A 59 -9.65 -1.70 -4.27
N ASN A 60 -10.71 -1.78 -5.07
CA ASN A 60 -12.07 -2.12 -4.65
C ASN A 60 -12.62 -3.35 -5.39
N PRO A 61 -12.18 -4.58 -5.05
CA PRO A 61 -12.73 -5.81 -5.62
C PRO A 61 -14.10 -6.15 -5.01
N TRP A 62 -15.17 -5.54 -5.52
CA TRP A 62 -16.54 -5.68 -4.99
C TRP A 62 -17.07 -7.12 -4.92
N HIS A 63 -16.58 -8.01 -5.78
CA HIS A 63 -17.00 -9.41 -5.87
C HIS A 63 -16.27 -10.34 -4.87
N ASN A 64 -15.29 -9.86 -4.10
CA ASN A 64 -14.49 -10.72 -3.21
C ASN A 64 -14.75 -10.44 -1.72
N PRO A 65 -15.69 -11.15 -1.06
CA PRO A 65 -16.11 -10.84 0.30
C PRO A 65 -14.99 -10.98 1.34
N THR A 66 -14.10 -11.96 1.21
CA THR A 66 -12.97 -12.13 2.14
C THR A 66 -11.99 -10.95 2.05
N THR A 67 -11.77 -10.42 0.85
CA THR A 67 -10.96 -9.20 0.66
C THR A 67 -11.68 -7.96 1.20
N LEU A 68 -13.02 -7.88 1.10
CA LEU A 68 -13.79 -6.81 1.73
C LEU A 68 -13.60 -6.78 3.26
N ILE A 69 -13.53 -7.94 3.91
CA ILE A 69 -13.26 -8.06 5.36
C ILE A 69 -11.82 -7.68 5.69
N VAL A 70 -10.84 -8.13 4.89
CA VAL A 70 -9.41 -7.91 5.15
C VAL A 70 -9.02 -6.43 5.03
N ARG A 71 -9.59 -5.67 4.08
CA ARG A 71 -9.21 -4.27 3.83
C ARG A 71 -9.29 -3.35 5.05
N PRO A 72 -10.40 -3.24 5.80
CA PRO A 72 -10.46 -2.39 6.98
C PRO A 72 -9.51 -2.85 8.10
N ILE A 73 -9.35 -4.17 8.30
CA ILE A 73 -8.41 -4.73 9.28
C ILE A 73 -6.96 -4.37 8.90
N GLY A 74 -6.58 -4.62 7.66
CA GLY A 74 -5.28 -4.28 7.11
C GLY A 74 -5.00 -2.78 7.16
N LEU A 75 -6.01 -1.93 6.90
CA LEU A 75 -5.86 -0.48 6.98
C LEU A 75 -5.55 -0.02 8.41
N LEU A 76 -6.23 -0.58 9.42
CA LEU A 76 -5.92 -0.28 10.82
C LEU A 76 -4.47 -0.64 11.17
N ILE A 77 -4.00 -1.81 10.75
CA ILE A 77 -2.61 -2.24 10.95
C ILE A 77 -1.65 -1.27 10.26
N VAL A 78 -1.90 -0.95 8.97
CA VAL A 78 -1.08 -0.03 8.18
C VAL A 78 -1.04 1.35 8.82
N MET A 79 -2.16 1.88 9.31
CA MET A 79 -2.21 3.17 10.00
C MET A 79 -1.41 3.17 11.30
N ILE A 80 -1.44 2.09 12.08
CA ILE A 80 -0.62 1.98 13.30
C ILE A 80 0.87 1.99 12.92
N VAL A 81 1.28 1.21 11.91
CA VAL A 81 2.67 1.15 11.44
C VAL A 81 3.12 2.48 10.81
N MET A 82 2.27 3.15 10.04
CA MET A 82 2.52 4.50 9.54
C MET A 82 2.72 5.49 10.69
N GLY A 83 1.97 5.35 11.79
CA GLY A 83 2.21 6.09 13.03
C GLY A 83 3.61 5.85 13.60
N GLU A 84 4.12 4.61 13.56
CA GLU A 84 5.50 4.29 13.95
C GLU A 84 6.52 4.91 12.99
N CYS A 85 6.27 4.85 11.68
CA CYS A 85 7.09 5.46 10.64
C CYS A 85 7.25 6.97 10.88
N LEU A 86 6.15 7.69 11.18
CA LEU A 86 6.19 9.12 11.52
C LEU A 86 6.96 9.38 12.81
N ARG A 87 6.81 8.53 13.83
CA ARG A 87 7.58 8.65 15.10
C ARG A 87 9.07 8.52 14.84
N VAL A 88 9.47 7.54 14.03
CA VAL A 88 10.86 7.32 13.62
C VAL A 88 11.39 8.51 12.83
N GLN A 89 10.61 9.05 11.89
CA GLN A 89 11.01 10.21 11.09
C GLN A 89 11.27 11.46 11.93
N ARG A 90 10.38 11.78 12.87
CA ARG A 90 10.40 13.04 13.62
C ARG A 90 11.41 13.05 14.76
N GLY A 91 11.54 11.94 15.49
CA GLY A 91 12.29 11.89 16.74
C GLY A 91 13.56 11.06 16.69
N GLY A 92 13.77 10.31 15.61
CA GLY A 92 14.74 9.21 15.57
C GLY A 92 14.45 8.15 16.64
N PHE A 93 15.32 7.16 16.72
CA PHE A 93 15.26 6.13 17.76
C PHE A 93 15.84 6.65 19.07
N ARG A 94 15.04 7.38 19.86
CA ARG A 94 15.39 7.67 21.26
C ARG A 94 15.45 6.36 22.04
N LYS A 95 16.50 6.18 22.84
CA LYS A 95 16.91 4.95 23.56
C LYS A 95 15.82 4.26 24.43
N LYS A 96 14.65 4.87 24.63
CA LYS A 96 13.54 4.36 25.46
C LYS A 96 12.20 4.20 24.71
N ASN A 97 12.13 4.46 23.40
CA ASN A 97 10.85 4.52 22.68
C ASN A 97 10.61 3.28 21.80
N GLY A 98 10.35 2.13 22.43
CA GLY A 98 9.86 0.94 21.73
C GLY A 98 8.39 1.06 21.29
N LEU A 99 7.90 0.01 20.64
CA LEU A 99 6.48 -0.20 20.37
C LEU A 99 5.73 -0.28 21.71
N ARG A 100 4.64 0.47 21.84
CA ARG A 100 3.78 0.38 23.02
C ARG A 100 3.14 -1.01 23.04
N VAL A 101 3.15 -1.68 24.19
CA VAL A 101 2.65 -3.07 24.32
C VAL A 101 1.25 -3.25 23.75
N TRP A 102 0.31 -2.35 24.08
CA TRP A 102 -1.06 -2.43 23.55
C TRP A 102 -1.12 -2.33 22.02
N LYS A 103 -0.24 -1.55 21.38
CA LYS A 103 -0.15 -1.48 19.92
C LYS A 103 0.37 -2.80 19.34
N GLY A 104 1.37 -3.38 20.00
CA GLY A 104 1.92 -4.68 19.58
C GLY A 104 0.89 -5.81 19.68
N VAL A 105 0.15 -5.87 20.79
CA VAL A 105 -0.96 -6.83 20.98
C VAL A 105 -2.05 -6.59 19.93
N LEU A 106 -2.45 -5.33 19.71
CA LEU A 106 -3.45 -4.99 18.71
C LEU A 106 -3.02 -5.39 17.29
N ILE A 107 -1.78 -5.11 16.90
CA ILE A 107 -1.24 -5.55 15.60
C ILE A 107 -1.30 -7.08 15.49
N ALA A 108 -0.84 -7.81 16.50
CA ALA A 108 -0.83 -9.27 16.48
C ALA A 108 -2.25 -9.88 16.34
N VAL A 109 -3.22 -9.37 17.09
CA VAL A 109 -4.63 -9.80 17.00
C VAL A 109 -5.23 -9.46 15.64
N LEU A 110 -5.01 -8.23 15.14
CA LEU A 110 -5.53 -7.84 13.83
C LEU A 110 -4.88 -8.65 12.69
N LEU A 111 -3.59 -8.99 12.79
CA LEU A 111 -2.91 -9.85 11.82
C LEU A 111 -3.51 -11.27 11.82
N LEU A 112 -3.82 -11.83 12.99
CA LEU A 112 -4.53 -13.10 13.10
C LEU A 112 -5.90 -13.04 12.45
N LEU A 113 -6.72 -12.03 12.77
CA LEU A 113 -8.06 -11.85 12.19
C LEU A 113 -8.01 -11.67 10.68
N SER A 114 -7.04 -10.90 10.18
CA SER A 114 -6.81 -10.74 8.75
C SER A 114 -6.45 -12.08 8.11
N ASN A 115 -5.52 -12.83 8.70
CA ASN A 115 -5.04 -14.09 8.14
C ASN A 115 -6.12 -15.19 8.16
N LEU A 116 -6.95 -15.24 9.21
CA LEU A 116 -8.13 -16.11 9.27
C LEU A 116 -9.14 -15.79 8.17
N SER A 117 -9.30 -14.51 7.83
CA SER A 117 -10.20 -14.08 6.75
C SER A 117 -9.62 -14.41 5.37
N LYS A 118 -8.33 -14.10 5.16
CA LYS A 118 -7.55 -14.44 3.96
C LYS A 118 -6.06 -14.17 4.19
N PRO A 119 -5.14 -15.06 3.79
CA PRO A 119 -3.71 -14.85 3.98
C PRO A 119 -3.11 -13.72 3.12
N SER A 120 -3.84 -13.19 2.14
CA SER A 120 -3.30 -12.24 1.15
C SER A 120 -2.73 -10.95 1.71
N PHE A 121 -3.23 -10.46 2.85
CA PHE A 121 -2.61 -9.28 3.47
C PHE A 121 -1.27 -9.62 4.10
N VAL A 122 -1.21 -10.74 4.83
CA VAL A 122 0.01 -11.13 5.55
C VAL A 122 1.13 -11.55 4.60
N GLN A 123 0.77 -12.13 3.44
CA GLN A 123 1.69 -12.42 2.33
C GLN A 123 2.52 -11.18 1.95
N ILE A 124 1.89 -10.03 1.76
CA ILE A 124 2.61 -8.79 1.41
C ILE A 124 3.17 -8.04 2.63
N PHE A 125 2.53 -8.15 3.80
CA PHE A 125 2.87 -7.37 4.98
C PHE A 125 4.19 -7.83 5.61
N TYR A 126 4.41 -9.14 5.74
CA TYR A 126 5.63 -9.67 6.35
C TYR A 126 6.92 -9.28 5.60
N PRO A 127 7.05 -9.55 4.29
CA PRO A 127 8.21 -9.07 3.52
C PRO A 127 8.31 -7.54 3.53
N ALA A 128 7.20 -6.79 3.50
CA ALA A 128 7.26 -5.33 3.59
C ALA A 128 7.82 -4.85 4.94
N ILE A 129 7.38 -5.41 6.07
CA ILE A 129 7.92 -5.06 7.39
C ILE A 129 9.40 -5.48 7.51
N PHE A 130 9.75 -6.65 6.99
CA PHE A 130 11.14 -7.11 6.97
C PHE A 130 12.03 -6.14 6.18
N LEU A 131 11.63 -5.76 4.96
CA LEU A 131 12.37 -4.82 4.12
C LEU A 131 12.43 -3.41 4.72
N LEU A 132 11.35 -2.93 5.35
CA LEU A 132 11.33 -1.66 6.06
C LEU A 132 12.34 -1.67 7.23
N MET A 133 12.31 -2.72 8.04
CA MET A 133 13.26 -2.89 9.15
C MET A 133 14.70 -2.97 8.65
N PHE A 134 14.93 -3.76 7.60
CA PHE A 134 16.25 -3.91 6.98
C PHE A 134 16.77 -2.55 6.51
N LEU A 135 15.96 -1.76 5.81
CA LEU A 135 16.33 -0.42 5.37
C LEU A 135 16.62 0.52 6.56
N TRP A 136 15.78 0.50 7.59
CA TRP A 136 16.02 1.29 8.80
C TRP A 136 17.32 0.90 9.50
N LEU A 137 17.76 -0.36 9.43
CA LEU A 137 19.02 -0.82 10.00
C LEU A 137 20.20 -0.03 9.43
N PHE A 138 20.22 0.19 8.12
CA PHE A 138 21.26 0.95 7.44
C PHE A 138 21.09 2.46 7.66
N VAL A 139 19.89 3.00 7.43
CA VAL A 139 19.63 4.45 7.52
C VAL A 139 19.90 4.98 8.93
N TYR A 140 19.53 4.21 9.96
CA TYR A 140 19.64 4.62 11.35
C TYR A 140 20.79 3.93 12.11
N ARG A 141 21.68 3.24 11.40
CA ARG A 141 22.88 2.58 11.95
C ARG A 141 22.55 1.69 13.16
N GLY A 142 21.54 0.83 13.02
CA GLY A 142 21.14 -0.14 14.04
C GLY A 142 20.34 0.40 15.23
N ARG A 143 20.17 1.72 15.37
CA ARG A 143 19.40 2.31 16.49
C ARG A 143 17.93 1.87 16.52
N ASN A 144 17.43 1.38 15.39
CA ASN A 144 16.08 0.90 15.15
C ASN A 144 15.81 -0.54 15.54
N PHE A 145 16.86 -1.30 15.85
CA PHE A 145 16.77 -2.75 16.02
C PHE A 145 15.66 -3.19 17.01
N PRO A 146 15.47 -2.56 18.18
CA PRO A 146 14.41 -2.97 19.11
C PRO A 146 12.99 -2.82 18.53
N LEU A 147 12.70 -1.69 17.87
CA LEU A 147 11.38 -1.47 17.28
C LEU A 147 11.12 -2.44 16.12
N GLY A 148 12.14 -2.66 15.28
CA GLY A 148 12.07 -3.64 14.18
C GLY A 148 11.75 -5.04 14.70
N MET A 149 12.49 -5.50 15.72
CA MET A 149 12.25 -6.79 16.35
C MET A 149 10.87 -6.89 17.00
N GLN A 150 10.39 -5.83 17.65
CA GLN A 150 9.04 -5.81 18.22
C GLN A 150 7.95 -5.97 17.16
N LEU A 151 8.09 -5.30 16.00
CA LEU A 151 7.17 -5.47 14.88
C LEU A 151 7.20 -6.90 14.31
N LEU A 152 8.38 -7.52 14.23
CA LEU A 152 8.50 -8.93 13.82
C LEU A 152 7.87 -9.90 14.82
N VAL A 153 8.04 -9.65 16.13
CA VAL A 153 7.40 -10.46 17.18
C VAL A 153 5.88 -10.41 17.07
N CYS A 154 5.30 -9.25 16.72
CA CYS A 154 3.87 -9.14 16.47
C CYS A 154 3.38 -10.01 15.31
N CYS A 155 4.24 -10.39 14.36
CA CYS A 155 3.89 -11.22 13.22
C CYS A 155 3.86 -12.72 13.57
N LEU A 156 4.53 -13.16 14.64
CA LEU A 156 4.72 -14.58 14.95
C LEU A 156 3.42 -15.40 15.05
N PRO A 157 2.35 -14.93 15.76
CA PRO A 157 1.13 -15.71 15.88
C PRO A 157 0.45 -15.98 14.53
N SER A 158 0.35 -14.94 13.70
CA SER A 158 -0.25 -15.05 12.37
C SER A 158 0.67 -15.75 11.37
N CYS A 159 2.00 -15.66 11.52
CA CYS A 159 2.96 -16.46 10.74
C CYS A 159 2.78 -17.96 10.99
N ALA A 160 2.64 -18.37 12.26
CA ALA A 160 2.40 -19.76 12.62
C ALA A 160 1.09 -20.29 12.00
N LEU A 161 0.01 -19.49 12.09
CA LEU A 161 -1.26 -19.81 11.45
C LEU A 161 -1.12 -19.93 9.92
N MET A 162 -0.44 -18.98 9.27
CA MET A 162 -0.22 -19.01 7.82
C MET A 162 0.57 -20.25 7.41
N GLY A 163 1.60 -20.64 8.17
CA GLY A 163 2.36 -21.86 7.94
C GLY A 163 1.51 -23.12 8.05
N ALA A 164 0.64 -23.20 9.08
CA ALA A 164 -0.29 -24.31 9.24
C ALA A 164 -1.31 -24.39 8.08
N GLN A 165 -1.87 -23.25 7.66
CA GLN A 165 -2.77 -23.17 6.50
C GLN A 165 -2.06 -23.58 5.19
N PHE A 166 -0.83 -23.12 4.99
CA PHE A 166 -0.02 -23.48 3.82
C PHE A 166 0.27 -24.99 3.78
N PHE A 167 0.71 -25.57 4.90
CA PHE A 167 0.96 -27.01 4.99
C PHE A 167 -0.32 -27.81 4.75
N SER A 168 -1.44 -27.41 5.36
CA SER A 168 -2.73 -28.05 5.15
C SER A 168 -3.17 -28.01 3.68
N ALA A 169 -3.02 -26.86 3.01
CA ALA A 169 -3.47 -26.65 1.64
C ALA A 169 -2.62 -27.38 0.59
N PHE A 170 -1.30 -27.44 0.78
CA PHE A 170 -0.36 -27.98 -0.23
C PHE A 170 0.16 -29.39 0.07
N TYR A 171 0.13 -29.86 1.33
CA TYR A 171 0.80 -31.10 1.74
C TYR A 171 -0.07 -32.09 2.52
N SER A 172 -1.24 -31.70 3.04
CA SER A 172 -2.07 -32.56 3.90
C SER A 172 -3.33 -33.12 3.24
N GLY A 173 -3.68 -32.69 2.02
CA GLY A 173 -4.92 -33.11 1.35
C GLY A 173 -4.71 -34.23 0.33
N SER A 174 -5.72 -35.11 0.20
CA SER A 174 -5.94 -35.99 -0.96
C SER A 174 -6.32 -35.22 -2.24
N ASN A 175 -5.84 -33.99 -2.39
CA ASN A 175 -6.02 -33.18 -3.58
C ASN A 175 -5.04 -33.69 -4.63
N SER A 176 -5.53 -34.45 -5.61
CA SER A 176 -4.76 -34.85 -6.80
C SER A 176 -4.23 -33.66 -7.62
N ASP A 177 -4.74 -32.46 -7.35
CA ASP A 177 -4.30 -31.16 -7.87
C ASP A 177 -3.28 -30.45 -6.93
N ALA A 178 -2.53 -31.20 -6.10
CA ALA A 178 -1.50 -30.65 -5.20
C ALA A 178 -0.39 -29.91 -5.98
N ALA A 179 -0.69 -28.66 -6.29
CA ALA A 179 0.10 -27.76 -7.07
C ALA A 179 0.95 -26.89 -6.15
N GLY A 180 2.25 -27.09 -6.11
CA GLY A 180 3.17 -26.19 -5.41
C GLY A 180 3.19 -24.77 -6.00
N VAL A 181 3.89 -23.87 -5.30
CA VAL A 181 4.19 -22.52 -5.79
C VAL A 181 5.35 -22.59 -6.77
N VAL A 182 5.20 -21.98 -7.94
CA VAL A 182 6.23 -21.92 -8.99
C VAL A 182 6.60 -20.48 -9.30
N PHE A 183 7.86 -20.28 -9.67
CA PHE A 183 8.34 -19.02 -10.24
C PHE A 183 7.94 -18.96 -11.72
N ALA A 184 7.02 -18.06 -12.07
CA ALA A 184 6.44 -17.95 -13.41
C ALA A 184 6.33 -16.47 -13.83
N PRO A 185 7.46 -15.82 -14.19
CA PRO A 185 7.51 -14.41 -14.54
C PRO A 185 6.49 -14.03 -15.61
N PHE A 186 5.64 -13.07 -15.28
CA PHE A 186 4.60 -12.44 -16.10
C PHE A 186 3.55 -13.39 -16.68
N LYS A 187 3.67 -14.71 -16.47
CA LYS A 187 2.84 -15.74 -17.11
C LYS A 187 1.37 -15.54 -16.79
N VAL A 188 1.03 -15.46 -15.51
CA VAL A 188 -0.37 -15.35 -15.07
C VAL A 188 -0.92 -13.95 -15.35
N ALA A 189 -0.13 -12.90 -15.11
CA ALA A 189 -0.55 -11.53 -15.42
C ALA A 189 -0.85 -11.33 -16.91
N GLY A 190 -0.05 -11.92 -17.79
CA GLY A 190 -0.21 -11.85 -19.24
C GLY A 190 -1.44 -12.59 -19.78
N LEU A 191 -2.08 -13.47 -18.99
CA LEU A 191 -3.35 -14.11 -19.38
C LEU A 191 -4.53 -13.14 -19.39
N TYR A 192 -4.41 -12.00 -18.70
CA TYR A 192 -5.54 -11.12 -18.41
C TYR A 192 -5.40 -9.72 -18.99
N THR A 193 -4.30 -9.42 -19.67
CA THR A 193 -4.09 -8.13 -20.33
C THR A 193 -3.09 -8.24 -21.47
N ASP A 194 -3.36 -7.49 -22.54
CA ASP A 194 -2.46 -7.38 -23.69
C ASP A 194 -1.13 -6.70 -23.35
N ASN A 195 -1.13 -5.82 -22.34
CA ASN A 195 0.09 -5.15 -21.90
C ASN A 195 0.08 -4.91 -20.39
N ILE A 196 0.93 -5.67 -19.68
CA ILE A 196 1.06 -5.62 -18.22
C ILE A 196 1.46 -4.23 -17.73
N ALA A 197 2.36 -3.54 -18.44
CA ALA A 197 2.84 -2.21 -18.04
C ALA A 197 1.73 -1.16 -18.17
N VAL A 198 1.00 -1.15 -19.29
CA VAL A 198 -0.13 -0.22 -19.50
C VAL A 198 -1.24 -0.51 -18.48
N SER A 199 -1.62 -1.77 -18.28
CA SER A 199 -2.60 -2.14 -17.25
C SER A 199 -2.19 -1.68 -15.85
N THR A 200 -0.93 -1.90 -15.48
CA THR A 200 -0.42 -1.44 -14.19
C THR A 200 -0.48 0.07 -14.08
N LEU A 201 -0.10 0.81 -15.12
CA LEU A 201 -0.15 2.26 -15.15
C LEU A 201 -1.59 2.78 -15.00
N LEU A 202 -2.56 2.17 -15.67
CA LEU A 202 -3.97 2.60 -15.61
C LEU A 202 -4.56 2.53 -14.19
N VAL A 203 -4.06 1.67 -13.31
CA VAL A 203 -4.55 1.55 -11.93
C VAL A 203 -3.71 2.29 -10.89
N ILE A 204 -2.44 2.58 -11.20
CA ILE A 204 -1.55 3.33 -10.29
C ILE A 204 -1.28 4.77 -10.75
N ALA A 205 -1.88 5.26 -11.84
CA ALA A 205 -1.60 6.60 -12.38
C ALA A 205 -1.74 7.71 -11.32
N PHE A 206 -2.85 7.73 -10.57
CA PHE A 206 -3.02 8.70 -9.48
C PHE A 206 -1.98 8.53 -8.36
N PRO A 207 -1.81 7.36 -7.73
CA PRO A 207 -0.78 7.20 -6.70
C PRO A 207 0.65 7.50 -7.19
N LEU A 208 1.00 7.12 -8.41
CA LEU A 208 2.29 7.40 -9.04
C LEU A 208 2.52 8.91 -9.19
N LEU A 209 1.50 9.65 -9.65
CA LEU A 209 1.58 11.10 -9.79
C LEU A 209 1.71 11.79 -8.43
N THR A 210 0.96 11.36 -7.41
CA THR A 210 1.09 11.89 -6.05
C THR A 210 2.47 11.60 -5.45
N CYS A 211 3.04 10.42 -5.72
CA CYS A 211 4.40 10.08 -5.33
C CYS A 211 5.41 11.03 -6.00
N LEU A 212 5.36 11.17 -7.33
CA LEU A 212 6.24 12.04 -8.09
C LEU A 212 6.24 13.48 -7.56
N PHE A 213 5.06 14.07 -7.35
CA PHE A 213 4.97 15.42 -6.81
C PHE A 213 5.37 15.50 -5.34
N SER A 214 5.12 14.48 -4.53
CA SER A 214 5.59 14.46 -3.14
C SER A 214 7.12 14.45 -3.05
N ILE A 215 7.81 13.79 -3.98
CA ILE A 215 9.28 13.81 -4.09
C ILE A 215 9.76 15.21 -4.48
N PHE A 216 9.19 15.80 -5.55
CA PHE A 216 9.56 17.16 -5.98
C PHE A 216 9.28 18.23 -4.92
N ARG A 217 8.18 18.08 -4.17
CA ARG A 217 7.82 18.98 -3.07
C ARG A 217 8.58 18.69 -1.78
N ARG A 218 9.39 17.61 -1.74
CA ARG A 218 10.10 17.13 -0.55
C ARG A 218 9.17 16.85 0.64
N THR A 219 7.99 16.32 0.34
CA THR A 219 6.99 15.89 1.33
C THR A 219 6.87 14.38 1.44
N PHE A 220 7.55 13.61 0.58
CA PHE A 220 7.59 12.14 0.65
C PHE A 220 8.22 11.70 1.98
N ASP A 221 7.51 10.84 2.70
CA ASP A 221 7.86 10.44 4.07
C ASP A 221 7.88 8.89 4.23
N TRP A 222 8.24 8.40 5.42
CA TRP A 222 8.30 6.95 5.67
C TRP A 222 6.94 6.26 5.59
N THR A 223 5.82 6.99 5.73
CA THR A 223 4.48 6.43 5.54
C THR A 223 4.19 6.15 4.08
N ASP A 224 4.59 7.07 3.20
CA ASP A 224 4.45 6.92 1.75
C ASP A 224 5.36 5.78 1.26
N PHE A 225 6.61 5.74 1.76
CA PHE A 225 7.53 4.63 1.48
C PHE A 225 6.95 3.27 1.87
N PHE A 226 6.36 3.15 3.07
CA PHE A 226 5.77 1.90 3.53
C PHE A 226 4.58 1.45 2.66
N ALA A 227 3.72 2.39 2.22
CA ALA A 227 2.63 2.08 1.31
C ALA A 227 3.14 1.58 -0.06
N TRP A 228 4.18 2.21 -0.60
CA TRP A 228 4.83 1.74 -1.84
C TRP A 228 5.44 0.36 -1.67
N LEU A 229 6.07 0.09 -0.53
CA LEU A 229 6.68 -1.20 -0.25
C LEU A 229 5.66 -2.33 -0.25
N LEU A 230 4.48 -2.13 0.35
CA LEU A 230 3.36 -3.08 0.29
C LEU A 230 2.91 -3.37 -1.14
N LEU A 231 2.79 -2.32 -1.97
CA LEU A 231 2.43 -2.48 -3.38
C LEU A 231 3.52 -3.23 -4.16
N LEU A 232 4.79 -2.87 -3.98
CA LEU A 232 5.91 -3.45 -4.72
C LEU A 232 6.08 -4.94 -4.40
N VAL A 233 5.91 -5.33 -3.14
CA VAL A 233 5.87 -6.75 -2.75
C VAL A 233 4.68 -7.44 -3.43
N GLY A 234 3.48 -6.86 -3.36
CA GLY A 234 2.31 -7.45 -4.02
C GLY A 234 2.49 -7.59 -5.54
N MET A 235 3.14 -6.61 -6.19
CA MET A 235 3.51 -6.69 -7.60
C MET A 235 4.52 -7.80 -7.86
N ALA A 236 5.53 -7.96 -7.00
CA ALA A 236 6.49 -9.06 -7.11
C ALA A 236 5.78 -10.42 -7.02
N GLU A 237 4.86 -10.59 -6.06
CA GLU A 237 4.04 -11.81 -5.97
C GLU A 237 3.19 -12.02 -7.23
N LYS A 238 2.41 -11.01 -7.64
CA LYS A 238 1.54 -11.06 -8.83
C LYS A 238 2.32 -11.40 -10.11
N PHE A 239 3.49 -10.80 -10.29
CA PHE A 239 4.24 -10.89 -11.54
C PHE A 239 5.25 -12.03 -11.57
N LEU A 240 5.70 -12.56 -10.43
CA LEU A 240 6.75 -13.57 -10.40
C LEU A 240 6.25 -14.94 -9.95
N LEU A 241 5.14 -15.02 -9.21
CA LEU A 241 4.68 -16.26 -8.60
C LEU A 241 3.36 -16.74 -9.22
N ALA A 242 3.23 -18.06 -9.29
CA ALA A 242 1.99 -18.72 -9.67
C ALA A 242 1.80 -20.00 -8.84
N GLU A 243 0.56 -20.45 -8.71
CA GLU A 243 0.30 -21.85 -8.37
C GLU A 243 0.57 -22.72 -9.62
N SER A 244 1.03 -23.95 -9.42
CA SER A 244 1.14 -24.93 -10.50
C SER A 244 -0.22 -25.59 -10.80
N GLY A 245 -0.25 -26.57 -11.71
CA GLY A 245 -1.44 -27.37 -12.00
C GLY A 245 -2.64 -26.56 -12.50
N SER A 246 -3.83 -27.09 -12.23
CA SER A 246 -5.13 -26.55 -12.66
C SER A 246 -5.41 -25.13 -12.16
N ARG A 247 -4.81 -24.74 -11.04
CA ARG A 247 -5.05 -23.45 -10.36
C ARG A 247 -4.18 -22.31 -10.86
N MET A 248 -3.24 -22.55 -11.77
CA MET A 248 -2.35 -21.50 -12.30
C MET A 248 -3.12 -20.29 -12.84
N THR A 249 -4.24 -20.55 -13.52
CA THR A 249 -5.12 -19.53 -14.12
C THR A 249 -6.13 -18.93 -13.14
N HIS A 250 -5.98 -19.15 -11.83
CA HIS A 250 -6.83 -18.52 -10.81
C HIS A 250 -6.23 -17.19 -10.31
N GLY A 251 -4.93 -16.96 -10.54
CA GLY A 251 -4.27 -15.72 -10.15
C GLY A 251 -4.23 -15.47 -8.65
N ASN A 252 -4.10 -16.51 -7.82
CA ASN A 252 -4.18 -16.36 -6.36
C ASN A 252 -3.11 -15.43 -5.75
N PHE A 253 -1.94 -15.30 -6.38
CA PHE A 253 -0.90 -14.33 -5.98
C PHE A 253 -1.23 -12.86 -6.33
N ASN A 254 -2.32 -12.59 -7.06
CA ASN A 254 -2.78 -11.23 -7.36
C ASN A 254 -3.47 -10.56 -6.15
N TRP A 255 -3.99 -11.34 -5.19
CA TRP A 255 -4.78 -10.77 -4.08
C TRP A 255 -3.95 -9.90 -3.13
N GLY A 256 -2.66 -10.23 -2.93
CA GLY A 256 -1.72 -9.35 -2.22
C GLY A 256 -1.58 -8.01 -2.93
N TYR A 257 -1.34 -8.02 -4.24
CA TYR A 257 -1.32 -6.81 -5.06
C TYR A 257 -2.58 -5.95 -4.95
N ILE A 258 -3.78 -6.55 -4.96
CA ILE A 258 -5.05 -5.82 -4.81
C ILE A 258 -5.13 -5.08 -3.45
N LEU A 259 -4.65 -5.70 -2.38
CA LEU A 259 -4.56 -5.04 -1.06
C LEU A 259 -3.48 -3.95 -1.06
N GLY A 260 -2.32 -4.21 -1.69
CA GLY A 260 -1.27 -3.22 -1.90
C GLY A 260 -1.77 -1.96 -2.64
N LEU A 261 -2.60 -2.15 -3.68
CA LEU A 261 -3.29 -1.06 -4.37
C LEU A 261 -4.12 -0.23 -3.39
N TYR A 262 -4.94 -0.89 -2.56
CA TYR A 262 -5.79 -0.17 -1.60
C TYR A 262 -4.96 0.73 -0.65
N PHE A 263 -3.82 0.25 -0.14
CA PHE A 263 -2.99 1.04 0.78
C PHE A 263 -2.23 2.18 0.09
N ILE A 264 -1.75 1.98 -1.14
CA ILE A 264 -1.10 3.07 -1.88
C ILE A 264 -2.10 4.13 -2.33
N TRP A 265 -3.33 3.73 -2.66
CA TRP A 265 -4.44 4.64 -2.93
C TRP A 265 -4.81 5.46 -1.70
N PHE A 266 -4.86 4.84 -0.52
CA PHE A 266 -5.02 5.54 0.76
C PHE A 266 -3.91 6.58 1.00
N SER A 267 -2.64 6.23 0.78
CA SER A 267 -1.51 7.17 0.89
C SER A 267 -1.62 8.33 -0.11
N GLY A 268 -1.99 8.06 -1.37
CA GLY A 268 -2.21 9.09 -2.39
C GLY A 268 -3.34 10.06 -2.02
N ILE A 269 -4.49 9.55 -1.55
CA ILE A 269 -5.62 10.38 -1.10
C ILE A 269 -5.25 11.19 0.15
N ARG A 270 -4.50 10.60 1.10
CA ARG A 270 -3.95 11.34 2.25
C ARG A 270 -3.10 12.52 1.79
N LEU A 271 -2.14 12.29 0.88
CA LEU A 271 -1.28 13.36 0.34
C LEU A 271 -2.09 14.44 -0.35
N PHE A 272 -3.04 14.05 -1.21
CA PHE A 272 -3.92 14.96 -1.92
C PHE A 272 -4.74 15.84 -0.96
N THR A 273 -5.28 15.25 0.11
CA THR A 273 -6.05 15.97 1.14
C THR A 273 -5.18 16.96 1.92
N LEU A 274 -3.94 16.58 2.27
CA LEU A 274 -2.98 17.47 2.91
C LEU A 274 -2.61 18.66 2.00
N TRP A 275 -2.48 18.40 0.70
CA TRP A 275 -2.20 19.45 -0.28
C TRP A 275 -3.37 20.41 -0.42
N ALA A 276 -4.62 19.92 -0.46
CA ALA A 276 -5.82 20.76 -0.50
C ALA A 276 -5.82 21.80 0.63
N HIS A 277 -5.54 21.38 1.87
CA HIS A 277 -5.45 22.29 3.02
C HIS A 277 -4.33 23.31 2.84
N SER A 278 -3.18 22.90 2.31
CA SER A 278 -2.03 23.77 2.11
C SER A 278 -2.21 24.84 1.02
N LEU A 279 -3.20 24.70 0.12
CA LEU A 279 -3.48 25.69 -0.92
C LEU A 279 -3.98 27.03 -0.35
N ASN A 280 -4.68 26.97 0.78
CA ASN A 280 -5.22 28.14 1.47
C ASN A 280 -4.18 28.83 2.37
N GLU A 281 -3.03 28.20 2.60
CA GLU A 281 -1.97 28.71 3.48
C GLU A 281 -0.91 29.51 2.70
N GLY A 282 -1.16 30.81 2.52
CA GLY A 282 -0.16 31.89 2.57
C GLY A 282 1.00 31.94 1.57
N ALA A 283 1.13 31.02 0.61
CA ALA A 283 2.12 31.16 -0.46
C ALA A 283 1.60 32.13 -1.53
N GLY A 284 2.31 33.23 -1.81
CA GLY A 284 2.06 34.10 -2.96
C GLY A 284 2.91 33.70 -4.18
N GLY A 285 2.51 34.17 -5.37
CA GLY A 285 3.30 34.05 -6.60
C GLY A 285 3.44 32.63 -7.17
N VAL A 286 4.59 32.35 -7.82
CA VAL A 286 4.86 31.12 -8.58
C VAL A 286 4.67 29.84 -7.77
N LYS A 287 5.03 29.84 -6.46
CA LYS A 287 4.86 28.66 -5.60
C LYS A 287 3.40 28.27 -5.39
N LYS A 288 2.50 29.26 -5.36
CA LYS A 288 1.05 29.03 -5.30
C LYS A 288 0.56 28.44 -6.62
N ALA A 289 0.96 29.05 -7.74
CA ALA A 289 0.60 28.58 -9.08
C ALA A 289 1.04 27.12 -9.31
N VAL A 290 2.28 26.77 -8.97
CA VAL A 290 2.78 25.38 -9.04
C VAL A 290 1.97 24.45 -8.15
N SER A 291 1.64 24.86 -6.91
CA SER A 291 0.84 24.03 -6.01
C SER A 291 -0.57 23.78 -6.53
N ILE A 292 -1.22 24.83 -7.06
CA ILE A 292 -2.54 24.73 -7.71
C ILE A 292 -2.45 23.80 -8.91
N MET A 293 -1.47 23.98 -9.80
CA MET A 293 -1.28 23.12 -10.97
C MET A 293 -1.08 21.65 -10.58
N THR A 294 -0.20 21.36 -9.61
CA THR A 294 0.00 19.98 -9.13
C THR A 294 -1.27 19.38 -8.54
N PHE A 295 -2.02 20.17 -7.78
CA PHE A 295 -3.29 19.73 -7.20
C PHE A 295 -4.35 19.48 -8.28
N SER A 296 -4.51 20.39 -9.24
CA SER A 296 -5.44 20.26 -10.36
C SER A 296 -5.13 19.05 -11.24
N LEU A 297 -3.85 18.81 -11.55
CA LEU A 297 -3.46 17.63 -12.34
C LEU A 297 -3.75 16.32 -11.59
N CYS A 298 -3.38 16.23 -10.31
CA CYS A 298 -3.75 15.07 -9.48
C CYS A 298 -5.26 14.91 -9.37
N GLY A 299 -6.01 16.01 -9.24
CA GLY A 299 -7.47 16.01 -9.17
C GLY A 299 -8.12 15.54 -10.47
N ALA A 300 -7.58 15.92 -11.63
CA ALA A 300 -8.06 15.46 -12.92
C ALA A 300 -7.84 13.94 -13.10
N VAL A 301 -6.64 13.44 -12.77
CA VAL A 301 -6.35 12.00 -12.82
C VAL A 301 -7.23 11.24 -11.82
N LEU A 302 -7.37 11.74 -10.59
CA LEU A 302 -8.31 11.18 -9.60
C LEU A 302 -9.73 11.13 -10.16
N GLY A 303 -10.22 12.20 -10.78
CA GLY A 303 -11.54 12.27 -11.41
C GLY A 303 -11.75 11.18 -12.46
N LEU A 304 -10.76 10.93 -13.32
CA LEU A 304 -10.81 9.83 -14.30
C LEU A 304 -10.96 8.47 -13.62
N HIS A 305 -10.22 8.21 -12.55
CA HIS A 305 -10.33 6.97 -11.80
C HIS A 305 -11.68 6.82 -11.09
N LEU A 306 -12.24 7.91 -10.53
CA LEU A 306 -13.55 7.88 -9.87
C LEU A 306 -14.67 7.63 -10.88
N LEU A 307 -14.65 8.29 -12.04
CA LEU A 307 -15.59 8.04 -13.13
C LEU A 307 -15.50 6.59 -13.62
N SER A 308 -14.27 6.06 -13.74
CA SER A 308 -14.05 4.66 -14.11
C SER A 308 -14.54 3.69 -13.04
N GLY A 309 -14.47 4.04 -11.76
CA GLY A 309 -15.03 3.24 -10.67
C GLY A 309 -16.55 3.25 -10.62
N ILE A 310 -17.18 4.38 -10.92
CA ILE A 310 -18.64 4.46 -11.12
C ILE A 310 -19.05 3.56 -12.29
N TYR A 311 -18.33 3.63 -13.41
CA TYR A 311 -18.56 2.74 -14.55
C TYR A 311 -18.33 1.27 -14.19
N TYR A 312 -17.32 0.94 -13.40
CA TYR A 312 -17.09 -0.42 -12.94
C TYR A 312 -18.27 -0.95 -12.11
N LEU A 313 -18.84 -0.14 -11.22
CA LEU A 313 -20.05 -0.52 -10.48
C LEU A 313 -21.26 -0.70 -11.40
N TYR A 314 -21.45 0.20 -12.35
CA TYR A 314 -22.48 0.06 -13.38
C TYR A 314 -22.31 -1.25 -14.18
N TYR A 315 -21.07 -1.55 -14.58
CA TYR A 315 -20.71 -2.78 -15.30
C TYR A 315 -21.04 -4.05 -14.49
N LEU A 316 -20.81 -4.02 -13.17
CA LEU A 316 -21.13 -5.16 -12.30
C LEU A 316 -22.64 -5.29 -12.06
N ILE A 317 -23.30 -4.21 -11.65
CA ILE A 317 -24.67 -4.24 -11.11
C ILE A 317 -25.71 -4.15 -12.22
N VAL A 318 -25.54 -3.23 -13.17
CA VAL A 318 -26.57 -2.93 -14.19
C VAL A 318 -26.37 -3.80 -15.42
N LEU A 319 -25.13 -3.97 -15.87
CA LEU A 319 -24.84 -4.84 -17.03
C LEU A 319 -24.79 -6.33 -16.66
N GLY A 320 -24.98 -6.69 -15.39
CA GLY A 320 -25.06 -8.09 -14.94
C GLY A 320 -23.75 -8.87 -15.08
N ASN A 321 -22.60 -8.20 -15.12
CA ASN A 321 -21.29 -8.87 -15.18
C ASN A 321 -20.66 -9.10 -13.80
N GLY A 322 -21.41 -8.83 -12.73
CA GLY A 322 -20.98 -9.02 -11.35
C GLY A 322 -21.27 -10.42 -10.85
N ILE A 323 -20.36 -11.36 -11.16
CA ILE A 323 -20.43 -12.79 -10.80
C ILE A 323 -21.62 -13.51 -11.44
#